data_AF-W7AGR5-F1
#
_entry.id   AF-W7AGR5-F1
#
_cell.length_a   1.000
_cell.length_b   1.000
_cell.length_c   1.000
_cell.angle_alpha   90.00
_cell.angle_beta   90.00
_cell.angle_gamma   90.00
#
_symmetry.space_group_name_H-M   'P 1'
#
loop_
_entity.id
_entity.type
_entity.pdbx_description
1 polymer ?
#
loop_
_entity_poly.entity_id
_entity_poly.type
_entity_poly.pdbx_seq_one_letter_code
_entity_poly.pdbx_strand_id
1 'polypeptide(L)'
;MIYFLCLFYLIYLTNVVSLKKKFFINNVGKLDTCLTPSMGILNKRKLSLCDKKGQIIKRFILKDNNLKNDIIKKKKESDVIEMNGIVEECLANTNFVVSIQNGEKFLCFISGKLRVNKVKINLGDTVKIQIHKLNFEQRRGKIVYRYLQQTPIKRKR
;
A
#
# COMPACT_ATOMS: atom_id res chain seq x y z
N MET A 1 -22.98 -44.61 -21.10
CA MET A 1 -22.57 -44.28 -19.71
C MET A 1 -21.41 -43.29 -19.65
N ILE A 2 -20.39 -43.38 -20.53
CA ILE A 2 -19.27 -42.43 -20.59
C ILE A 2 -19.69 -40.96 -20.89
N TYR A 3 -20.68 -40.76 -21.76
CA TYR A 3 -21.09 -39.42 -22.21
C TYR A 3 -21.75 -38.58 -21.10
N PHE A 4 -22.44 -39.21 -20.15
CA PHE A 4 -23.11 -38.51 -19.05
C PHE A 4 -22.12 -37.96 -18.02
N LEU A 5 -21.07 -38.73 -17.70
CA LEU A 5 -19.97 -38.28 -16.85
C LEU A 5 -19.16 -37.17 -17.53
N CYS A 6 -18.98 -37.25 -18.85
CA CYS A 6 -18.28 -36.22 -19.63
C CYS A 6 -19.07 -34.89 -19.67
N LEU A 7 -20.39 -34.93 -19.86
CA LEU A 7 -21.23 -33.72 -19.79
C LEU A 7 -21.20 -33.10 -18.40
N PHE A 8 -21.26 -33.90 -17.33
CA PHE A 8 -21.17 -33.40 -15.96
C PHE A 8 -19.81 -32.73 -15.68
N TYR A 9 -18.72 -33.29 -16.20
CA TYR A 9 -17.36 -32.74 -16.06
C TYR A 9 -17.19 -31.42 -16.84
N LEU A 10 -17.76 -31.32 -18.05
CA LEU A 10 -17.76 -30.09 -18.83
C LEU A 10 -18.59 -28.98 -18.15
N ILE A 11 -19.75 -29.30 -17.58
CA ILE A 11 -20.56 -28.35 -16.79
C ILE A 11 -19.78 -27.88 -15.55
N TYR A 12 -19.09 -28.79 -14.85
CA TYR A 12 -18.26 -28.44 -13.70
C TYR A 12 -17.11 -27.48 -14.06
N LEU A 13 -16.43 -27.70 -15.19
CA LEU A 13 -15.38 -26.79 -15.70
C LEU A 13 -15.92 -25.39 -16.02
N THR A 14 -17.10 -25.29 -16.66
CA THR A 14 -17.69 -23.98 -16.98
C THR A 14 -18.06 -23.17 -15.73
N ASN A 15 -18.54 -23.85 -14.66
CA ASN A 15 -18.86 -23.21 -13.38
C ASN A 15 -17.61 -22.69 -12.65
N VAL A 16 -16.49 -23.43 -12.70
CA VAL A 16 -15.20 -23.00 -12.14
C VAL A 16 -14.62 -21.78 -12.88
N VAL A 17 -14.74 -21.74 -14.21
CA VAL A 17 -14.29 -20.60 -15.03
C VAL A 17 -15.18 -19.36 -14.82
N SER A 18 -16.48 -19.55 -14.60
CA SER A 18 -17.43 -18.45 -14.32
C SER A 18 -17.19 -17.78 -12.96
N LEU A 19 -16.84 -18.55 -11.92
CA LEU A 19 -16.49 -18.01 -10.61
C LEU A 19 -15.16 -17.24 -10.60
N LYS A 20 -14.19 -17.64 -11.45
CA LYS A 20 -12.90 -16.93 -11.57
C LYS A 20 -13.02 -15.56 -12.24
N LYS A 21 -14.02 -15.34 -13.11
CA LYS A 21 -14.22 -14.06 -13.81
C LYS A 21 -14.81 -12.96 -12.93
N LYS A 22 -15.39 -13.31 -11.76
CA LYS A 22 -15.87 -12.34 -10.75
C LYS A 22 -14.80 -11.88 -9.75
N PHE A 23 -13.57 -12.42 -9.81
CA PHE A 23 -12.56 -12.21 -8.77
C PHE A 23 -11.33 -11.37 -9.18
N PHE A 24 -11.31 -10.74 -10.36
CA PHE A 24 -10.24 -9.80 -10.74
C PHE A 24 -10.78 -8.41 -11.11
N ILE A 25 -10.85 -7.57 -10.07
CA ILE A 25 -10.54 -6.14 -9.96
C ILE A 25 -10.80 -5.27 -11.20
N ASN A 26 -11.72 -4.31 -11.05
CA ASN A 26 -11.53 -2.93 -11.50
C ASN A 26 -12.39 -2.01 -10.62
N ASN A 27 -11.83 -1.55 -9.50
CA ASN A 27 -12.32 -0.38 -8.77
C ASN A 27 -11.11 0.33 -8.16
N VAL A 28 -10.30 0.91 -9.03
CA VAL A 28 -9.54 2.12 -8.74
C VAL A 28 -9.98 3.09 -9.82
N GLY A 29 -10.69 4.13 -9.39
CA GLY A 29 -11.34 5.07 -10.28
C GLY A 29 -10.36 5.98 -11.01
N LYS A 30 -10.84 6.49 -12.14
CA LYS A 30 -10.74 7.88 -12.58
C LYS A 30 -11.45 7.99 -13.92
N LEU A 31 -12.42 8.90 -14.05
CA LEU A 31 -12.30 9.97 -15.05
C LEU A 31 -13.32 11.08 -14.80
N ASP A 32 -12.80 12.29 -14.96
CA ASP A 32 -13.36 13.60 -14.67
C ASP A 32 -14.55 13.96 -15.59
N THR A 33 -15.55 14.67 -15.07
CA THR A 33 -16.23 15.71 -15.84
C THR A 33 -16.48 16.92 -14.94
N CYS A 34 -15.75 17.97 -15.27
CA CYS A 34 -15.96 19.33 -14.78
C CYS A 34 -17.10 19.97 -15.58
N LEU A 35 -17.69 21.01 -14.98
CA LEU A 35 -18.49 22.09 -15.61
C LEU A 35 -19.99 21.82 -15.77
N THR A 36 -20.79 22.39 -14.86
CA THR A 36 -21.50 23.65 -15.15
C THR A 36 -21.82 24.41 -13.84
N PRO A 37 -21.71 25.75 -13.83
CA PRO A 37 -22.05 26.61 -12.70
C PRO A 37 -23.49 27.10 -12.83
N SER A 38 -24.28 27.08 -11.76
CA SER A 38 -25.31 28.10 -11.53
C SER A 38 -25.96 27.94 -10.18
N MET A 39 -25.91 29.05 -9.44
CA MET A 39 -26.90 29.60 -8.53
C MET A 39 -27.47 28.70 -7.43
N GLY A 40 -27.34 29.20 -6.20
CA GLY A 40 -27.74 28.48 -5.01
C GLY A 40 -29.24 28.32 -4.88
N ILE A 41 -29.61 27.55 -3.87
CA ILE A 41 -30.56 27.93 -2.83
C ILE A 41 -30.45 26.84 -1.76
N LEU A 42 -30.32 27.32 -0.53
CA LEU A 42 -30.39 26.55 0.69
C LEU A 42 -31.65 25.67 0.69
N ASN A 43 -31.50 24.35 0.85
CA ASN A 43 -32.59 23.54 1.39
C ASN A 43 -32.07 22.51 2.40
N LYS A 44 -31.66 23.07 3.54
CA LYS A 44 -31.83 22.40 4.83
C LYS A 44 -33.34 22.17 5.04
N ARG A 45 -33.82 20.96 4.77
CA ARG A 45 -34.78 20.17 5.57
C ARG A 45 -35.67 19.26 4.71
N LYS A 46 -35.36 17.97 4.72
CA LYS A 46 -36.27 16.88 5.12
C LYS A 46 -35.53 15.55 5.02
N LEU A 47 -34.88 15.14 6.10
CA LEU A 47 -34.93 13.74 6.46
C LEU A 47 -35.49 13.69 7.88
N SER A 48 -36.75 13.29 7.94
CA SER A 48 -37.56 13.19 9.15
C SER A 48 -37.02 12.14 10.09
N LEU A 49 -37.30 12.41 11.35
CA LEU A 49 -36.93 11.71 12.57
C LEU A 49 -37.40 10.24 12.60
N CYS A 50 -36.50 9.28 12.36
CA CYS A 50 -36.58 7.87 12.78
C CYS A 50 -35.24 7.20 12.38
N ASP A 51 -34.38 6.63 13.23
CA ASP A 51 -34.53 6.08 14.58
C ASP A 51 -33.22 6.31 15.35
N LYS A 52 -33.28 6.39 16.69
CA LYS A 52 -32.08 6.22 17.54
C LYS A 52 -31.28 4.96 17.14
N LYS A 53 -31.93 3.95 16.54
CA LYS A 53 -31.35 2.73 15.96
C LYS A 53 -30.48 2.97 14.70
N GLY A 54 -30.81 3.93 13.83
CA GLY A 54 -30.06 4.20 12.58
C GLY A 54 -28.71 4.90 12.81
N GLN A 55 -28.60 5.77 13.81
CA GLN A 55 -27.32 6.34 14.25
C GLN A 55 -26.42 5.31 14.94
N ILE A 56 -27.01 4.36 15.69
CA ILE A 56 -26.27 3.25 16.31
C ILE A 56 -25.71 2.32 15.23
N ILE A 57 -26.50 1.95 14.22
CA ILE A 57 -26.06 1.10 13.10
C ILE A 57 -24.96 1.80 12.28
N LYS A 58 -25.09 3.09 11.95
CA LYS A 58 -24.02 3.87 11.30
C LYS A 58 -22.74 3.93 12.15
N ARG A 59 -22.85 4.10 13.47
CA ARG A 59 -21.72 4.05 14.41
C ARG A 59 -21.09 2.67 14.49
N PHE A 60 -21.89 1.59 14.49
CA PHE A 60 -21.39 0.21 14.51
C PHE A 60 -20.62 -0.12 13.22
N ILE A 61 -21.19 0.17 12.05
CA ILE A 61 -20.54 -0.06 10.75
C ILE A 61 -19.23 0.76 10.64
N LEU A 62 -19.23 2.03 11.09
CA LEU A 62 -18.02 2.86 11.13
C LEU A 62 -16.95 2.31 12.11
N LYS A 63 -17.37 1.71 13.23
CA LYS A 63 -16.48 1.16 14.24
C LYS A 63 -15.84 -0.16 13.80
N ASP A 64 -16.60 -1.02 13.11
CA ASP A 64 -16.10 -2.28 12.56
C ASP A 64 -15.08 -2.07 11.44
N ASN A 65 -15.26 -1.01 10.63
CA ASN A 65 -14.29 -0.65 9.58
C ASN A 65 -12.97 -0.15 10.17
N ASN A 66 -13.01 0.65 11.25
CA ASN A 66 -11.79 1.09 11.93
C ASN A 66 -11.07 -0.09 12.60
N LEU A 67 -11.79 -0.96 13.31
CA LEU A 67 -11.20 -2.13 13.95
C LEU A 67 -10.56 -3.10 12.94
N LYS A 68 -11.23 -3.34 11.80
CA LYS A 68 -10.64 -4.14 10.70
C LYS A 68 -9.39 -3.48 10.14
N ASN A 69 -9.40 -2.14 9.95
CA ASN A 69 -8.23 -1.42 9.49
C ASN A 69 -7.06 -1.51 10.48
N ASP A 70 -7.34 -1.45 11.79
CA ASP A 70 -6.33 -1.59 12.85
C ASP A 70 -5.73 -3.00 12.88
N ILE A 71 -6.55 -4.04 12.73
CA ILE A 71 -6.07 -5.44 12.66
C ILE A 71 -5.21 -5.67 11.39
N ILE A 72 -5.66 -5.15 10.24
CA ILE A 72 -4.92 -5.25 8.97
C ILE A 72 -3.59 -4.49 9.07
N LYS A 73 -3.59 -3.33 9.73
CA LYS A 73 -2.38 -2.55 9.98
C LYS A 73 -1.40 -3.32 10.86
N LYS A 74 -1.89 -3.90 11.96
CA LYS A 74 -1.08 -4.70 12.89
C LYS A 74 -0.46 -5.93 12.23
N LYS A 75 -1.20 -6.62 11.35
CA LYS A 75 -0.70 -7.77 10.58
C LYS A 75 0.37 -7.38 9.54
N LYS A 76 0.21 -6.23 8.88
CA LYS A 76 1.22 -5.74 7.91
C LYS A 76 2.54 -5.38 8.56
N GLU A 77 2.51 -4.80 9.76
CA GLU A 77 3.72 -4.43 10.50
C GLU A 77 4.53 -5.66 10.93
N SER A 78 3.88 -6.76 11.34
CA SER A 78 4.58 -8.00 11.71
C SER A 78 5.24 -8.73 10.53
N ASP A 79 4.85 -8.42 9.30
CA ASP A 79 5.34 -9.08 8.09
C ASP A 79 6.50 -8.34 7.41
N VAL A 80 6.90 -7.20 7.97
CA VAL A 80 7.99 -6.35 7.45
C VAL A 80 9.16 -6.38 8.41
N ILE A 81 10.34 -6.64 7.86
CA ILE A 81 11.63 -6.61 8.55
C ILE A 81 12.29 -5.26 8.26
N GLU A 82 12.75 -4.58 9.30
CA GLU A 82 13.45 -3.30 9.18
C GLU A 82 14.94 -3.49 9.42
N MET A 83 15.76 -2.83 8.60
CA MET A 83 17.21 -2.94 8.67
C MET A 83 17.87 -1.65 8.20
N ASN A 84 19.10 -1.43 8.64
CA ASN A 84 19.89 -0.27 8.26
C ASN A 84 20.98 -0.69 7.26
N GLY A 85 21.28 0.19 6.30
CA GLY A 85 22.29 -0.05 5.29
C GLY A 85 22.86 1.24 4.72
N ILE A 86 23.89 1.09 3.88
CA ILE A 86 24.57 2.18 3.19
C ILE A 86 24.31 2.03 1.69
N VAL A 87 23.99 3.14 1.02
CA VAL A 87 23.76 3.15 -0.42
C VAL A 87 25.11 3.04 -1.13
N GLU A 88 25.34 1.95 -1.87
CA GLU A 88 26.57 1.75 -2.65
C GLU A 88 26.45 2.32 -4.06
N GLU A 89 25.32 2.06 -4.74
CA GLU A 89 25.14 2.43 -6.14
C GLU A 89 23.74 3.01 -6.38
N CYS A 90 23.67 3.98 -7.29
CA CYS A 90 22.44 4.61 -7.75
C CYS A 90 22.15 4.12 -9.18
N LEU A 91 21.11 3.33 -9.36
CA LEU A 91 20.70 2.81 -10.65
C LEU A 91 19.65 3.73 -11.31
N ALA A 92 19.45 3.53 -12.61
CA ALA A 92 18.33 4.14 -13.33
C ALA A 92 16.98 3.74 -12.68
N ASN A 93 15.95 4.54 -12.92
CA ASN A 93 14.58 4.34 -12.40
C ASN A 93 14.43 4.48 -10.88
N THR A 94 15.27 5.29 -10.21
CA THR A 94 15.21 5.52 -8.75
C THR A 94 15.33 4.24 -7.93
N ASN A 95 16.12 3.30 -8.44
CA ASN A 95 16.53 2.09 -7.75
C ASN A 95 17.95 2.29 -7.20
N PHE A 96 18.23 1.66 -6.06
CA PHE A 96 19.48 1.81 -5.33
C PHE A 96 19.97 0.45 -4.89
N VAL A 97 21.26 0.21 -5.02
CA VAL A 97 21.91 -0.94 -4.39
C VAL A 97 22.35 -0.51 -3.01
N VAL A 98 21.81 -1.18 -1.99
CA VAL A 98 22.10 -0.86 -0.59
C VAL A 98 22.80 -2.07 0.03
N SER A 99 23.97 -1.84 0.61
CA SER A 99 24.67 -2.86 1.38
C SER A 99 24.28 -2.78 2.85
N ILE A 100 24.06 -3.95 3.44
CA ILE A 100 23.83 -4.11 4.86
C ILE A 100 25.14 -4.51 5.53
N GLN A 101 25.22 -4.33 6.84
CA GLN A 101 26.38 -4.73 7.65
C GLN A 101 26.75 -6.21 7.49
N ASN A 102 25.79 -7.07 7.12
CA ASN A 102 26.00 -8.49 6.86
C ASN A 102 26.74 -8.77 5.54
N GLY A 103 27.07 -7.74 4.74
CA GLY A 103 27.73 -7.87 3.43
C GLY A 103 26.80 -8.19 2.27
N GLU A 104 25.52 -8.44 2.54
CA GLU A 104 24.51 -8.65 1.50
C GLU A 104 24.06 -7.32 0.88
N LYS A 105 23.76 -7.37 -0.42
CA LYS A 105 23.28 -6.23 -1.20
C LYS A 105 21.82 -6.42 -1.57
N PHE A 106 21.05 -5.35 -1.41
CA PHE A 106 19.62 -5.32 -1.72
C PHE A 106 19.32 -4.27 -2.78
N LEU A 107 18.49 -4.65 -3.74
CA LEU A 107 17.93 -3.74 -4.72
C LEU A 107 16.69 -3.06 -4.12
N CYS A 108 16.81 -1.76 -3.83
CA CYS A 108 15.79 -1.02 -3.12
C CYS A 108 15.24 0.16 -3.94
N PHE A 109 13.95 0.42 -3.82
CA PHE A 109 13.30 1.59 -4.42
C PHE A 109 12.87 2.59 -3.34
N ILE A 110 12.74 3.85 -3.74
CA ILE A 110 12.31 4.94 -2.85
C ILE A 110 10.82 4.80 -2.47
N SER A 111 10.51 4.89 -1.18
CA SER A 111 9.12 4.95 -0.71
C SER A 111 8.39 6.20 -1.21
N GLY A 112 7.07 6.08 -1.43
CA GLY A 112 6.25 7.22 -1.83
C GLY A 112 6.37 8.42 -0.87
N LYS A 113 6.50 8.17 0.45
CA LYS A 113 6.68 9.22 1.45
C LYS A 113 7.94 10.06 1.20
N LEU A 114 9.04 9.42 0.83
CA LEU A 114 10.27 10.12 0.46
C LEU A 114 10.11 10.92 -0.85
N ARG A 115 9.38 10.38 -1.84
CA ARG A 115 9.10 11.09 -3.11
C ARG A 115 8.31 12.37 -2.87
N VAL A 116 7.26 12.30 -2.04
CA VAL A 116 6.45 13.47 -1.67
C VAL A 116 7.29 14.50 -0.93
N ASN A 117 8.14 14.05 0.00
CA ASN A 117 9.04 14.92 0.77
C ASN A 117 10.27 15.37 -0.02
N LYS A 118 10.35 15.06 -1.33
CA LYS A 118 11.45 15.42 -2.24
C LYS A 118 12.84 15.06 -1.68
N VAL A 119 12.93 13.99 -0.90
CA VAL A 119 14.20 13.52 -0.34
C VAL A 119 15.01 12.88 -1.46
N LYS A 120 16.17 13.46 -1.73
CA LYS A 120 17.16 12.90 -2.66
C LYS A 120 18.08 11.95 -1.89
N ILE A 121 18.33 10.78 -2.47
CA ILE A 121 19.28 9.79 -1.96
C ILE A 121 20.50 9.81 -2.86
N ASN A 122 21.67 9.93 -2.25
CA ASN A 122 22.97 9.93 -2.91
C ASN A 122 23.76 8.68 -2.51
N LEU A 123 24.87 8.45 -3.22
CA LEU A 123 25.84 7.41 -2.90
C LEU A 123 26.45 7.67 -1.50
N GLY A 124 26.61 6.62 -0.70
CA GLY A 124 27.16 6.69 0.65
C GLY A 124 26.18 7.14 1.74
N ASP A 125 24.92 7.43 1.40
CA ASP A 125 23.91 7.77 2.40
C ASP A 125 23.57 6.55 3.28
N THR A 126 23.42 6.78 4.58
CA THR A 126 22.89 5.78 5.49
C THR A 126 21.36 5.81 5.43
N VAL A 127 20.76 4.67 5.14
CA VAL A 127 19.32 4.53 4.91
C VAL A 127 18.71 3.39 5.72
N LYS A 128 17.43 3.54 6.05
CA LYS A 128 16.61 2.49 6.66
C LYS A 128 15.76 1.83 5.59
N ILE A 129 15.91 0.52 5.46
CA ILE A 129 15.23 -0.33 4.50
C ILE A 129 14.16 -1.13 5.22
N GLN A 130 13.02 -1.30 4.56
CA GLN A 130 11.99 -2.27 4.90
C GLN A 130 11.96 -3.38 3.86
N ILE A 131 11.95 -4.62 4.32
CA ILE A 131 11.89 -5.82 3.50
C ILE A 131 10.70 -6.64 3.93
N HIS A 132 9.83 -7.02 3.00
CA HIS A 132 8.79 -8.00 3.29
C HIS A 132 9.39 -9.39 3.37
N LYS A 133 8.92 -10.21 4.31
CA LYS A 133 9.39 -11.60 4.49
C LYS A 133 9.39 -12.40 3.18
N LEU A 134 8.36 -12.24 2.33
CA LEU A 134 8.24 -12.93 1.03
C LEU A 134 9.28 -12.50 -0.01
N ASN A 135 9.89 -11.32 0.15
CA ASN A 135 10.79 -10.73 -0.85
C ASN A 135 12.27 -10.94 -0.48
N PHE A 136 12.56 -11.68 0.60
CA PHE A 136 13.91 -11.91 1.07
C PHE A 136 14.73 -12.70 0.03
N GLU A 137 14.12 -13.69 -0.62
CA GLU A 137 14.75 -14.50 -1.67
C GLU A 137 15.20 -13.67 -2.89
N GLN A 138 14.41 -12.65 -3.25
CA GLN A 138 14.70 -11.79 -4.40
C GLN A 138 15.62 -10.60 -4.05
N ARG A 139 16.03 -10.47 -2.77
CA ARG A 139 16.84 -9.35 -2.27
C ARG A 139 16.29 -7.98 -2.67
N ARG A 140 14.97 -7.80 -2.57
CA ARG A 140 14.27 -6.55 -2.91
C ARG A 140 13.74 -5.87 -1.67
N GLY A 141 13.99 -4.56 -1.58
CA GLY A 141 13.59 -3.75 -0.42
C GLY A 141 12.97 -2.42 -0.79
N LYS A 142 12.51 -1.70 0.23
CA LYS A 142 11.96 -0.35 0.12
C LYS A 142 12.69 0.58 1.07
N ILE A 143 13.17 1.72 0.58
CA ILE A 143 13.83 2.73 1.42
C ILE A 143 12.76 3.60 2.07
N VAL A 144 12.74 3.61 3.40
CA VAL A 144 11.71 4.29 4.19
C VAL A 144 12.22 5.61 4.73
N TYR A 145 13.48 5.63 5.15
CA TYR A 145 14.08 6.76 5.83
C TYR A 145 15.53 6.93 5.42
N ARG A 146 16.00 8.17 5.37
CA ARG A 146 17.39 8.56 5.17
C ARG A 146 17.87 9.23 6.46
N TYR A 147 18.98 8.77 7.03
CA TYR A 147 19.55 9.37 8.23
C TYR A 147 20.30 10.64 7.87
N LEU A 148 20.15 11.68 8.70
CA LEU A 148 20.95 12.90 8.60
C LEU A 148 22.33 12.59 9.19
N GLN A 149 23.38 12.89 8.44
CA GLN A 149 24.74 12.81 8.98
C GLN A 149 24.87 13.85 10.09
N GLN A 150 25.29 13.42 11.28
CA GLN A 150 25.64 14.33 12.35
C GLN A 150 26.92 15.05 11.94
N THR A 151 26.79 16.24 11.36
CA THR A 151 27.95 17.09 11.17
C THR A 151 28.45 17.48 12.55
N PRO A 152 29.76 17.31 12.85
CA PRO A 152 30.29 17.75 14.13
C PRO A 152 29.96 19.23 14.27
N ILE A 153 29.30 19.61 15.37
CA ILE A 153 28.90 20.98 15.65
C ILE A 153 30.19 21.81 15.63
N LYS A 154 30.43 22.55 14.54
CA LYS A 154 31.54 23.48 14.46
C LYS A 154 31.29 24.53 15.53
N ARG A 155 31.98 24.43 16.66
CA ARG A 155 31.98 25.49 17.69
C ARG A 155 32.44 26.77 16.99
N LYS A 156 31.52 27.73 16.80
CA LYS A 156 31.89 29.08 16.38
C LYS A 156 32.88 29.60 17.43
N ARG A 157 34.12 29.82 17.00
CA ARG A 157 35.10 30.59 17.76
C ARG A 157 34.70 32.05 17.73
#